data_AF-K1W7W5-F1
#
_entry.id   AF-K1W7W5-F1
#
_cell.length_a   1.000
_cell.length_b   1.000
_cell.length_c   1.000
_cell.angle_alpha   90.00
_cell.angle_beta   90.00
_cell.angle_gamma   90.00
#
_symmetry.space_group_name_H-M   'P 1'
#
loop_
_entity.id
_entity.type
_entity.pdbx_description
1 polymer ?
#
loop_
_entity_poly.entity_id
_entity_poly.type
_entity_poly.pdbx_seq_one_letter_code
_entity_poly.pdbx_strand_id
1 'polypeptide(L)'
;MNSGELEPPIRESIKQITPSIWTISTSILCYALPQIETPPAHPVLASWTDGAQIFCLTQRADTSPPVPASGQGDSTTGRVYDAGRSTGVWFIGNEAVIKVKSWFPGQQSEASTTAFHPLPESIFFYEDEAASRSIFVMRRVEGTTLQTARPDLTTVQRASIAEEVASHVATLARITRSRYESCDGFGNLDNWHTRSHPASKPLWRCDTLGPFSIPDFKAYLESISSVPSPQLDDPFMFFHADLN
;
A
#
# COMPACT_ATOMS: atom_id res chain seq x y z
N MET A 1 19.59 -11.50 17.22
CA MET A 1 19.34 -10.12 16.78
C MET A 1 18.01 -10.15 16.05
N ASN A 2 16.97 -9.48 16.56
CA ASN A 2 15.73 -9.32 15.80
C ASN A 2 16.08 -8.46 14.59
N SER A 3 16.11 -9.03 13.38
CA SER A 3 16.17 -8.19 12.19
C SER A 3 14.95 -7.26 12.29
N GLY A 4 15.16 -5.95 12.29
CA GLY A 4 14.07 -4.96 12.34
C GLY A 4 13.21 -4.94 11.08
N GLU A 5 13.25 -6.01 10.30
CA GLU A 5 12.73 -6.17 8.95
C GLU A 5 11.83 -7.42 8.92
N LEU A 6 10.86 -7.43 8.02
CA LEU A 6 10.04 -8.61 7.78
C LEU A 6 10.93 -9.73 7.20
N GLU A 7 10.63 -11.00 7.49
CA GLU A 7 11.36 -12.14 6.93
C GLU A 7 10.42 -12.98 6.04
N PRO A 8 10.72 -13.15 4.73
CA PRO A 8 11.77 -12.44 4.00
C PRO A 8 11.50 -10.92 3.94
N PRO A 9 12.46 -10.08 3.52
CA PRO A 9 12.26 -8.64 3.36
C PRO A 9 11.15 -8.27 2.37
N ILE A 10 10.55 -7.08 2.51
CA ILE A 10 9.53 -6.60 1.56
C ILE A 10 10.11 -6.48 0.15
N ARG A 11 11.37 -6.06 0.01
CA ARG A 11 12.08 -5.99 -1.28
C ARG A 11 12.18 -7.31 -2.03
N GLU A 12 11.96 -8.45 -1.36
CA GLU A 12 11.97 -9.78 -1.95
C GLU A 12 10.57 -10.31 -2.29
N SER A 13 9.53 -9.51 -2.09
CA SER A 13 8.15 -9.96 -2.29
C SER A 13 7.81 -10.20 -3.76
N ILE A 14 8.49 -9.53 -4.69
CA ILE A 14 8.28 -9.78 -6.12
C ILE A 14 9.62 -10.18 -6.72
N LYS A 15 9.65 -11.32 -7.42
CA LYS A 15 10.84 -11.83 -8.08
C LYS A 15 10.50 -12.27 -9.49
N GLN A 16 11.25 -11.80 -10.47
CA GLN A 16 11.18 -12.32 -11.83
C GLN A 16 11.95 -13.64 -11.91
N ILE A 17 11.26 -14.72 -12.23
CA ILE A 17 11.85 -16.06 -12.37
C ILE A 17 12.30 -16.29 -13.82
N THR A 18 11.48 -15.86 -14.77
CA THR A 18 11.77 -15.84 -16.21
C THR A 18 11.29 -14.51 -16.79
N PRO A 19 11.67 -14.14 -18.03
CA PRO A 19 11.16 -12.93 -18.67
C PRO A 19 9.63 -12.81 -18.73
N SER A 20 8.91 -13.93 -18.61
CA SER A 20 7.44 -14.00 -18.67
C SER A 20 6.77 -14.44 -17.37
N ILE A 21 7.52 -14.69 -16.29
CA ILE A 21 6.97 -15.22 -15.04
C ILE A 21 7.56 -14.48 -13.84
N TRP A 22 6.68 -14.00 -12.97
CA TRP A 22 7.01 -13.42 -11.68
C TRP A 22 6.33 -14.19 -10.55
N THR A 23 7.02 -14.32 -9.42
CA THR A 23 6.40 -14.68 -8.15
C THR A 23 6.03 -13.42 -7.40
N ILE A 24 4.82 -13.38 -6.84
CA ILE A 24 4.33 -12.29 -6.00
C ILE A 24 3.97 -12.88 -4.63
N SER A 25 4.70 -12.42 -3.62
CA SER A 25 4.73 -12.95 -2.26
C SER A 25 4.91 -14.48 -2.25
N THR A 26 4.16 -15.21 -1.43
CA THR A 26 4.30 -16.67 -1.30
C THR A 26 3.33 -17.43 -2.19
N SER A 27 2.21 -16.82 -2.58
CA SER A 27 1.03 -17.52 -3.07
C SER A 27 0.57 -17.14 -4.48
N ILE A 28 1.18 -16.14 -5.12
CA ILE A 28 0.72 -15.66 -6.44
C ILE A 28 1.81 -15.80 -7.49
N LEU A 29 1.41 -16.21 -8.69
CA LEU A 29 2.22 -16.15 -9.91
C LEU A 29 1.61 -15.13 -10.85
N CYS A 30 2.47 -14.37 -11.54
CA CYS A 30 2.09 -13.51 -12.64
C CYS A 30 2.74 -14.02 -13.93
N TYR A 31 1.94 -14.22 -14.96
CA TYR A 31 2.37 -14.66 -16.28
C TYR A 31 2.17 -13.53 -17.29
N ALA A 32 3.19 -13.23 -18.10
CA ALA A 32 3.06 -12.45 -19.32
C ALA A 32 2.89 -13.38 -20.52
N LEU A 33 1.74 -13.31 -21.17
CA LEU A 33 1.37 -14.14 -22.31
C LEU A 33 1.07 -13.26 -23.53
N PRO A 34 1.35 -13.71 -24.76
CA PRO A 34 0.76 -13.10 -25.96
C PRO A 34 -0.77 -13.12 -25.88
N GLN A 35 -1.45 -12.08 -26.37
CA GLN A 35 -2.93 -11.98 -26.35
C GLN A 35 -3.67 -13.16 -27.02
N ILE A 36 -2.99 -13.89 -27.90
CA ILE A 36 -3.57 -14.98 -28.70
C ILE A 36 -3.47 -16.33 -27.96
N GLU A 37 -2.69 -16.40 -26.88
CA GLU A 37 -2.54 -17.62 -26.09
C GLU A 37 -3.70 -17.80 -25.09
N THR A 38 -4.12 -19.05 -24.94
CA THR A 38 -5.10 -19.43 -23.93
C THR A 38 -4.54 -19.13 -22.53
N PRO A 39 -5.32 -18.56 -21.59
CA PRO A 39 -4.88 -18.36 -20.23
C PRO A 39 -4.36 -19.64 -19.57
N PRO A 40 -3.52 -19.54 -18.52
CA PRO A 40 -3.01 -20.71 -17.82
C PRO A 40 -4.15 -21.62 -17.34
N ALA A 41 -3.90 -22.92 -17.21
CA ALA A 41 -4.90 -23.90 -16.74
C ALA A 41 -5.40 -23.65 -15.30
N HIS A 42 -4.83 -22.68 -14.60
CA HIS A 42 -5.21 -22.28 -13.25
C HIS A 42 -6.25 -21.14 -13.28
N PRO A 43 -7.12 -21.04 -12.27
CA PRO A 43 -8.04 -19.90 -12.14
C PRO A 43 -7.26 -18.58 -12.17
N VAL A 44 -7.64 -17.70 -13.11
CA VAL A 44 -7.12 -16.34 -13.20
C VAL A 44 -7.78 -15.50 -12.12
N LEU A 45 -6.96 -14.96 -11.21
CA LEU A 45 -7.39 -14.08 -10.12
C LEU A 45 -7.69 -12.66 -10.62
N ALA A 46 -6.83 -12.16 -11.51
CA ALA A 46 -7.00 -10.89 -12.21
C ALA A 46 -6.12 -10.88 -13.46
N SER A 47 -6.41 -9.97 -14.38
CA SER A 47 -5.58 -9.77 -15.56
C SER A 47 -5.62 -8.32 -16.05
N TRP A 48 -4.59 -7.92 -16.79
CA TRP A 48 -4.57 -6.66 -17.51
C TRP A 48 -3.84 -6.82 -18.83
N THR A 49 -4.17 -5.94 -19.78
CA THR A 49 -3.49 -5.88 -21.08
C THR A 49 -2.39 -4.83 -21.04
N ASP A 50 -1.28 -5.12 -21.70
CA ASP A 50 -0.16 -4.20 -21.95
C ASP A 50 0.35 -4.41 -23.37
N GLY A 51 -0.09 -3.55 -24.28
CA GLY A 51 0.17 -3.69 -25.71
C GLY A 51 -0.31 -5.03 -26.26
N ALA A 52 0.64 -5.84 -26.77
CA ALA A 52 0.37 -7.16 -27.34
C ALA A 52 0.39 -8.31 -26.30
N GLN A 53 0.64 -8.00 -25.04
CA GLN A 53 0.69 -8.96 -23.95
C GLN A 53 -0.53 -8.84 -23.02
N ILE A 54 -0.92 -9.97 -22.44
CA ILE A 54 -1.83 -10.05 -21.30
C ILE A 54 -1.03 -10.55 -20.12
N PHE A 55 -1.13 -9.83 -19.01
CA PHE A 55 -0.61 -10.26 -17.73
C PHE A 55 -1.74 -10.91 -16.94
N CYS A 56 -1.50 -12.11 -16.43
CA CYS A 56 -2.47 -12.89 -15.66
C CYS A 56 -1.91 -13.22 -14.28
N LEU A 57 -2.66 -12.92 -13.22
CA LEU A 57 -2.40 -13.39 -11.87
C LEU A 57 -3.10 -14.72 -11.66
N THR A 58 -2.40 -15.70 -11.11
CA THR A 58 -2.99 -16.98 -10.70
C THR A 58 -2.55 -17.33 -9.30
N GLN A 59 -3.37 -18.11 -8.61
CA GLN A 59 -2.93 -18.76 -7.38
C GLN A 59 -1.82 -19.75 -7.71
N ARG A 60 -0.77 -19.78 -6.89
CA ARG A 60 0.26 -20.81 -6.95
C ARG A 60 -0.32 -22.13 -6.45
N ALA A 61 -0.26 -23.16 -7.28
CA ALA A 61 -0.61 -24.52 -6.89
C ALA A 61 0.66 -25.32 -6.60
N ASP A 62 0.54 -26.40 -5.83
CA ASP A 62 1.65 -27.34 -5.60
C ASP A 62 2.18 -27.96 -6.92
N THR A 63 1.34 -27.96 -7.96
CA THR A 63 1.64 -28.45 -9.31
C THR A 63 2.14 -27.39 -10.28
N SER A 64 2.24 -26.12 -9.87
CA SER A 64 2.80 -25.06 -10.70
C SER A 64 4.26 -25.36 -11.07
N PRO A 65 4.82 -24.77 -12.16
CA PRO A 65 6.21 -24.99 -12.54
C PRO A 65 7.13 -24.84 -11.32
N PRO A 66 8.20 -25.63 -11.20
CA PRO A 66 9.11 -25.54 -10.06
C PRO A 66 9.69 -24.13 -10.03
N VAL A 67 9.07 -23.27 -9.23
CA VAL A 67 9.63 -21.98 -8.87
C VAL A 67 10.86 -22.34 -8.04
N PRO A 68 12.03 -21.85 -8.43
CA PRO A 68 13.22 -22.20 -7.70
C PRO A 68 13.12 -21.75 -6.23
N ALA A 69 13.85 -22.44 -5.36
CA ALA A 69 13.79 -22.25 -3.91
C ALA A 69 13.92 -20.76 -3.52
N SER A 70 13.39 -20.42 -2.34
CA SER A 70 13.48 -19.08 -1.76
C SER A 70 14.89 -18.49 -1.96
N GLY A 71 14.99 -17.45 -2.80
CA GLY A 71 16.26 -16.80 -3.14
C GLY A 71 16.64 -16.80 -4.62
N GLN A 72 15.95 -17.57 -5.48
CA GLN A 72 16.17 -17.50 -6.93
C GLN A 72 15.16 -16.58 -7.62
N GLY A 73 15.63 -15.85 -8.63
CA GLY A 73 14.88 -14.80 -9.35
C GLY A 73 15.36 -13.39 -9.02
N ASP A 74 15.13 -12.45 -9.94
CA ASP A 74 15.53 -11.06 -9.79
C ASP A 74 14.45 -10.25 -9.07
N SER A 75 14.76 -9.76 -7.87
CA SER A 75 13.86 -8.90 -7.07
C SER A 75 13.95 -7.41 -7.43
N THR A 76 14.91 -7.05 -8.27
CA THR A 76 15.19 -5.67 -8.70
C THR A 76 14.47 -5.32 -10.00
N THR A 77 14.17 -6.30 -10.85
CA THR A 77 13.41 -6.06 -12.09
C THR A 77 12.08 -5.36 -11.79
N GLY A 78 11.88 -4.22 -12.42
CA GLY A 78 10.65 -3.43 -12.29
C GLY A 78 10.48 -2.74 -10.95
N ARG A 79 11.38 -2.90 -9.98
CA ARG A 79 11.28 -2.23 -8.68
C ARG A 79 11.56 -0.73 -8.85
N VAL A 80 10.60 0.11 -8.46
CA VAL A 80 10.70 1.57 -8.59
C VAL A 80 10.75 2.29 -7.25
N TYR A 81 10.33 1.63 -6.17
CA TYR A 81 10.42 2.18 -4.83
C TYR A 81 10.62 1.07 -3.80
N ASP A 82 11.44 1.34 -2.80
CA ASP A 82 11.73 0.45 -1.68
C ASP A 82 11.90 1.30 -0.42
N ALA A 83 10.94 1.20 0.51
CA ALA A 83 11.03 1.86 1.81
C ALA A 83 11.68 0.95 2.88
N GLY A 84 12.36 -0.11 2.45
CA GLY A 84 13.04 -1.09 3.29
C GLY A 84 12.07 -1.99 4.05
N ARG A 85 11.49 -1.47 5.14
CA ARG A 85 10.88 -2.29 6.20
C ARG A 85 9.42 -2.66 5.97
N SER A 86 8.67 -1.84 5.24
CA SER A 86 7.20 -1.94 5.26
C SER A 86 6.52 -1.74 3.91
N THR A 87 7.22 -1.26 2.88
CA THR A 87 6.60 -1.11 1.54
C THR A 87 7.60 -1.17 0.40
N GLY A 88 7.15 -1.71 -0.73
CA GLY A 88 7.84 -1.66 -2.00
C GLY A 88 6.85 -1.50 -3.15
N VAL A 89 7.31 -0.97 -4.27
CA VAL A 89 6.52 -0.75 -5.48
C VAL A 89 7.27 -1.28 -6.69
N TRP A 90 6.56 -2.03 -7.53
CA TRP A 90 7.05 -2.58 -8.77
C TRP A 90 6.15 -2.19 -9.94
N PHE A 91 6.75 -2.02 -11.11
CA PHE A 91 6.07 -2.06 -12.39
C PHE A 91 6.18 -3.47 -12.95
N ILE A 92 5.02 -4.02 -13.36
CA ILE A 92 4.97 -5.25 -14.16
C ILE A 92 4.27 -4.88 -15.46
N GLY A 93 5.08 -4.82 -16.53
CA GLY A 93 4.67 -4.14 -17.75
C GLY A 93 4.63 -2.61 -17.59
N ASN A 94 3.96 -1.95 -18.53
CA ASN A 94 3.77 -0.49 -18.54
C ASN A 94 2.44 -0.07 -17.92
N GLU A 95 1.45 -0.96 -17.88
CA GLU A 95 0.06 -0.62 -17.58
C GLU A 95 -0.37 -0.87 -16.13
N ALA A 96 0.47 -1.55 -15.32
CA ALA A 96 0.15 -1.89 -13.95
C ALA A 96 1.29 -1.59 -12.97
N VAL A 97 0.88 -1.21 -11.77
CA VAL A 97 1.74 -1.01 -10.60
C VAL A 97 1.33 -2.00 -9.54
N ILE A 98 2.31 -2.68 -8.94
CA ILE A 98 2.09 -3.56 -7.79
C ILE A 98 2.78 -2.96 -6.58
N LYS A 99 1.98 -2.64 -5.57
CA LYS A 99 2.45 -2.22 -4.27
C LYS A 99 2.35 -3.38 -3.30
N VAL A 100 3.44 -3.63 -2.59
CA VAL A 100 3.46 -4.57 -1.47
C VAL A 100 3.69 -3.80 -0.19
N LYS A 101 2.94 -4.13 0.85
CA LYS A 101 3.12 -3.58 2.19
C LYS A 101 3.18 -4.68 3.24
N SER A 102 3.85 -4.41 4.36
CA SER A 102 3.65 -5.21 5.58
C SER A 102 2.19 -5.11 6.02
N TRP A 103 1.68 -6.23 6.50
CA TRP A 103 0.28 -6.38 6.87
C TRP A 103 0.16 -7.17 8.18
N PHE A 104 -0.85 -6.82 8.96
CA PHE A 104 -1.31 -7.58 10.11
C PHE A 104 -2.83 -7.44 10.26
N PRO A 105 -3.50 -8.39 10.93
CA PRO A 105 -4.95 -8.34 11.12
C PRO A 105 -5.41 -7.02 11.76
N GLY A 106 -6.42 -6.39 11.16
CA GLY A 106 -6.97 -5.11 11.61
C GLY A 106 -6.20 -3.87 11.14
N GLN A 107 -5.27 -4.01 10.20
CA GLN A 107 -4.66 -2.88 9.50
C GLN A 107 -5.59 -2.42 8.36
N GLN A 108 -5.77 -1.10 8.19
CA GLN A 108 -6.54 -0.55 7.06
C GLN A 108 -5.90 -0.97 5.72
N SER A 109 -6.73 -1.40 4.77
CA SER A 109 -6.28 -1.69 3.41
C SER A 109 -6.18 -0.41 2.58
N GLU A 110 -5.23 -0.32 1.65
CA GLU A 110 -5.24 0.79 0.69
C GLU A 110 -6.44 0.71 -0.27
N ALA A 111 -6.88 -0.51 -0.57
CA ALA A 111 -8.04 -0.76 -1.42
C ALA A 111 -9.31 -0.12 -0.85
N SER A 112 -9.54 -0.14 0.46
CA SER A 112 -10.69 0.51 1.08
C SER A 112 -10.62 2.04 1.08
N THR A 113 -9.41 2.59 0.97
CA THR A 113 -9.21 4.05 0.90
C THR A 113 -9.70 4.62 -0.43
N THR A 114 -9.72 3.79 -1.49
CA THR A 114 -10.21 4.18 -2.83
C THR A 114 -11.68 4.60 -2.82
N ALA A 115 -12.48 4.15 -1.84
CA ALA A 115 -13.87 4.56 -1.69
C ALA A 115 -14.03 6.03 -1.23
N PHE A 116 -12.98 6.64 -0.67
CA PHE A 116 -13.02 7.99 -0.07
C PHE A 116 -12.40 9.07 -0.97
N HIS A 117 -11.56 8.68 -1.92
CA HIS A 117 -10.92 9.61 -2.86
C HIS A 117 -10.59 8.89 -4.17
N PRO A 118 -10.68 9.56 -5.33
CA PRO A 118 -10.22 8.98 -6.60
C PRO A 118 -8.76 8.58 -6.52
N LEU A 119 -8.54 7.28 -6.41
CA LEU A 119 -7.24 6.63 -6.51
C LEU A 119 -7.12 5.92 -7.87
N PRO A 120 -5.92 5.50 -8.26
CA PRO A 120 -5.74 4.66 -9.45
C PRO A 120 -6.69 3.46 -9.42
N GLU A 121 -7.23 3.08 -10.59
CA GLU A 121 -8.16 1.96 -10.72
C GLU A 121 -7.57 0.68 -10.12
N SER A 122 -8.30 0.06 -9.20
CA SER A 122 -7.93 -1.20 -8.56
C SER A 122 -8.13 -2.37 -9.53
N ILE A 123 -7.06 -3.11 -9.80
CA ILE A 123 -7.12 -4.36 -10.60
C ILE A 123 -7.29 -5.57 -9.68
N PHE A 124 -6.55 -5.61 -8.58
CA PHE A 124 -6.55 -6.74 -7.65
C PHE A 124 -6.01 -6.35 -6.27
N PHE A 125 -6.59 -6.93 -5.22
CA PHE A 125 -6.09 -6.79 -3.86
C PHE A 125 -6.08 -8.17 -3.17
N TYR A 126 -5.02 -8.45 -2.41
CA TYR A 126 -4.87 -9.70 -1.68
C TYR A 126 -4.06 -9.54 -0.41
N GLU A 127 -4.46 -10.26 0.64
CA GLU A 127 -3.76 -10.33 1.92
C GLU A 127 -3.10 -11.71 2.03
N ASP A 128 -1.76 -11.73 2.00
CA ASP A 128 -0.94 -12.91 2.23
C ASP A 128 -0.61 -13.00 3.72
N GLU A 129 -1.51 -13.64 4.48
CA GLU A 129 -1.33 -13.80 5.93
C GLU A 129 -0.05 -14.56 6.28
N ALA A 130 0.28 -15.60 5.49
CA ALA A 130 1.46 -16.44 5.70
C ALA A 130 2.75 -15.63 5.60
N ALA A 131 2.77 -14.64 4.72
CA ALA A 131 3.88 -13.72 4.54
C ALA A 131 3.73 -12.40 5.32
N SER A 132 2.62 -12.17 6.03
CA SER A 132 2.29 -10.88 6.66
C SER A 132 2.42 -9.69 5.70
N ARG A 133 1.79 -9.82 4.52
CA ARG A 133 1.84 -8.82 3.44
C ARG A 133 0.47 -8.54 2.85
N SER A 134 0.26 -7.31 2.42
CA SER A 134 -0.85 -6.96 1.51
C SER A 134 -0.28 -6.62 0.14
N ILE A 135 -0.93 -7.11 -0.90
CA ILE A 135 -0.60 -6.87 -2.30
C ILE A 135 -1.73 -6.05 -2.90
N PHE A 136 -1.38 -4.93 -3.51
CA PHE A 136 -2.33 -4.09 -4.22
C PHE A 136 -1.84 -3.84 -5.64
N VAL A 137 -2.60 -4.33 -6.61
CA VAL A 137 -2.37 -4.16 -8.04
C VAL A 137 -3.34 -3.12 -8.56
N MET A 138 -2.79 -2.11 -9.20
CA MET A 138 -3.55 -0.97 -9.71
C MET A 138 -3.10 -0.60 -11.11
N ARG A 139 -4.02 0.01 -11.86
CA ARG A 139 -3.74 0.61 -13.16
C ARG A 139 -2.70 1.72 -12.98
N ARG A 140 -1.69 1.75 -13.84
CA ARG A 140 -0.72 2.83 -13.82
C ARG A 140 -1.39 4.14 -14.24
N VAL A 141 -1.18 5.19 -13.47
CA VAL A 141 -1.51 6.56 -13.89
C VAL A 141 -0.36 7.11 -14.70
N GLU A 142 -0.64 7.50 -15.93
CA GLU A 142 0.35 8.18 -16.77
C GLU A 142 0.71 9.53 -16.18
N GLY A 143 2.01 9.82 -16.11
CA GLY A 143 2.49 11.08 -15.59
C GLY A 143 3.93 11.02 -15.13
N THR A 144 4.42 12.18 -14.70
CA THR A 144 5.73 12.35 -14.06
C THR A 144 5.49 12.90 -12.65
N THR A 145 6.32 12.49 -11.70
CA THR A 145 6.19 13.00 -10.33
C THR A 145 6.45 14.50 -10.31
N LEU A 146 5.76 15.22 -9.41
CA LEU A 146 5.95 16.67 -9.27
C LEU A 146 7.41 17.02 -8.95
N GLN A 147 8.11 16.19 -8.17
CA GLN A 147 9.53 16.38 -7.87
C GLN A 147 10.39 16.42 -9.13
N THR A 148 10.16 15.50 -10.07
CA THR A 148 10.90 15.41 -11.32
C THR A 148 10.54 16.54 -12.27
N ALA A 149 9.26 16.90 -12.38
CA ALA A 149 8.81 17.98 -13.27
C ALA A 149 9.15 19.38 -12.75
N ARG A 150 9.36 19.54 -11.43
CA ARG A 150 9.52 20.84 -10.75
C ARG A 150 10.50 21.82 -11.43
N PRO A 151 11.70 21.40 -11.90
CA PRO A 151 12.66 22.31 -12.52
C PRO A 151 12.11 22.99 -13.77
N ASP A 152 11.27 22.30 -14.55
CA ASP A 152 10.77 22.76 -15.85
C ASP A 152 9.46 23.56 -15.76
N LEU A 153 8.83 23.57 -14.57
CA LEU A 153 7.58 24.29 -14.36
C LEU A 153 7.80 25.80 -14.25
N THR A 154 7.03 26.56 -15.03
CA THR A 154 6.89 28.01 -14.88
C THR A 154 6.24 28.39 -13.56
N THR A 155 6.39 29.64 -13.13
CA THR A 155 5.72 30.17 -11.94
C THR A 155 4.19 30.01 -12.01
N VAL A 156 3.59 30.25 -13.19
CA VAL A 156 2.14 30.11 -13.41
C VAL A 156 1.71 28.66 -13.23
N GLN A 157 2.44 27.69 -13.81
CA GLN A 157 2.13 26.27 -13.63
C GLN A 157 2.27 25.83 -12.18
N ARG A 158 3.30 26.30 -11.46
CA ARG A 158 3.47 26.00 -10.03
C ARG A 158 2.32 26.54 -9.19
N ALA A 159 1.84 27.74 -9.48
CA ALA A 159 0.68 28.33 -8.80
C ALA A 159 -0.60 27.51 -9.07
N SER A 160 -0.86 27.15 -10.33
CA SER A 160 -2.00 26.30 -10.70
C SER A 160 -1.97 24.94 -9.98
N ILE A 161 -0.81 24.27 -9.96
CA ILE A 161 -0.65 22.99 -9.25
C ILE A 161 -0.87 23.15 -7.75
N ALA A 162 -0.38 24.24 -7.15
CA ALA A 162 -0.60 24.50 -5.73
C ALA A 162 -2.08 24.72 -5.41
N GLU A 163 -2.82 25.42 -6.27
CA GLU A 163 -4.27 25.60 -6.14
C GLU A 163 -5.03 24.27 -6.25
N GLU A 164 -4.66 23.41 -7.20
CA GLU A 164 -5.24 22.07 -7.35
C GLU A 164 -4.97 21.19 -6.12
N VAL A 165 -3.72 21.13 -5.65
CA VAL A 165 -3.36 20.40 -4.43
C VAL A 165 -4.14 20.93 -3.23
N ALA A 166 -4.22 22.26 -3.06
CA ALA A 166 -4.99 22.86 -1.97
C ALA A 166 -6.48 22.50 -2.04
N SER A 167 -7.05 22.41 -3.24
CA SER A 167 -8.44 21.98 -3.46
C SER A 167 -8.66 20.51 -3.05
N HIS A 168 -7.74 19.61 -3.40
CA HIS A 168 -7.79 18.21 -2.98
C HIS A 168 -7.64 18.07 -1.46
N VAL A 169 -6.69 18.79 -0.85
CA VAL A 169 -6.50 18.81 0.60
C VAL A 169 -7.75 19.35 1.30
N ALA A 170 -8.34 20.44 0.81
CA ALA A 170 -9.57 21.00 1.36
C ALA A 170 -10.76 20.02 1.24
N THR A 171 -10.80 19.19 0.19
CA THR A 171 -11.81 18.15 0.04
C THR A 171 -11.62 17.04 1.06
N LEU A 172 -10.39 16.53 1.20
CA LEU A 172 -10.03 15.50 2.18
C LEU A 172 -10.28 15.98 3.61
N ALA A 173 -9.91 17.22 3.91
CA ALA A 173 -10.10 17.86 5.20
C ALA A 173 -11.57 18.14 5.55
N ARG A 174 -12.55 17.87 4.68
CA ARG A 174 -13.98 17.95 5.02
C ARG A 174 -14.58 16.61 5.41
N ILE A 175 -13.83 15.52 5.27
CA ILE A 175 -14.29 14.19 5.63
C ILE A 175 -14.28 14.08 7.14
N THR A 176 -15.41 13.68 7.72
CA THR A 176 -15.58 13.54 9.18
C THR A 176 -16.10 12.15 9.54
N ARG A 177 -15.83 11.70 10.78
CA ARG A 177 -16.32 10.44 11.35
C ARG A 177 -16.79 10.63 12.78
N SER A 178 -17.68 9.76 13.25
CA SER A 178 -18.13 9.77 14.65
C SER A 178 -17.08 9.24 15.63
N ARG A 179 -16.01 8.62 15.12
CA ARG A 179 -14.93 8.00 15.90
C ARG A 179 -13.58 8.34 15.29
N TYR A 180 -12.54 8.35 16.13
CA TYR A 180 -11.16 8.40 15.68
C TYR A 180 -10.78 7.02 15.15
N GLU A 181 -11.01 6.80 13.86
CA GLU A 181 -10.83 5.51 13.20
C GLU A 181 -10.42 5.67 11.74
N SER A 182 -9.94 4.56 11.19
CA SER A 182 -9.52 4.36 9.81
C SER A 182 -10.76 4.24 8.90
N CYS A 183 -10.57 4.23 7.57
CA CYS A 183 -11.69 4.09 6.61
C CYS A 183 -12.55 2.83 6.85
N ASP A 184 -11.91 1.76 7.33
CA ASP A 184 -12.51 0.45 7.59
C ASP A 184 -13.01 0.30 9.05
N GLY A 185 -12.98 1.36 9.84
CA GLY A 185 -13.37 1.32 11.26
C GLY A 185 -12.33 0.69 12.18
N PHE A 186 -11.09 0.52 11.71
CA PHE A 186 -9.95 0.10 12.54
C PHE A 186 -9.24 1.31 13.16
N GLY A 187 -8.17 1.07 13.91
CA GLY A 187 -7.32 2.17 14.40
C GLY A 187 -6.50 2.81 13.28
N ASN A 188 -6.14 4.08 13.47
CA ASN A 188 -5.28 4.81 12.54
C ASN A 188 -3.80 4.41 12.71
N LEU A 189 -3.07 4.33 11.60
CA LEU A 189 -1.60 4.16 11.63
C LEU A 189 -0.97 5.51 11.97
N ASP A 190 -0.71 5.75 13.25
CA ASP A 190 -0.24 7.02 13.76
C ASP A 190 1.00 6.80 14.63
N ASN A 191 2.17 7.16 14.12
CA ASN A 191 3.43 6.99 14.85
C ASN A 191 3.72 8.15 15.81
N TRP A 192 2.98 9.25 15.73
CA TRP A 192 3.25 10.49 16.46
C TRP A 192 2.52 10.53 17.80
N HIS A 193 1.30 9.98 17.82
CA HIS A 193 0.48 9.95 19.04
C HIS A 193 0.45 8.59 19.74
N THR A 194 1.15 7.58 19.21
CA THR A 194 1.30 6.30 19.91
C THR A 194 2.30 6.37 21.05
N ARG A 195 2.01 5.67 22.15
CA ARG A 195 3.02 5.33 23.17
C ARG A 195 4.24 4.68 22.51
N SER A 196 5.41 4.80 23.14
CA SER A 196 6.66 4.19 22.68
C SER A 196 6.43 2.74 22.22
N HIS A 197 6.89 2.44 21.00
CA HIS A 197 6.74 1.12 20.40
C HIS A 197 7.26 0.05 21.35
N PRO A 198 6.43 -0.93 21.77
CA PRO A 198 6.87 -1.96 22.71
C PRO A 198 8.08 -2.72 22.17
N ALA A 199 9.11 -2.92 22.99
CA ALA A 199 10.31 -3.67 22.60
C ALA A 199 10.01 -5.12 22.16
N SER A 200 8.84 -5.66 22.54
CA SER A 200 8.36 -6.98 22.16
C SER A 200 7.73 -7.04 20.76
N LYS A 201 7.42 -5.90 20.14
CA LYS A 201 6.85 -5.85 18.79
C LYS A 201 7.95 -5.69 17.74
N PRO A 202 7.82 -6.36 16.59
CA PRO A 202 8.78 -6.20 15.51
C PRO A 202 8.61 -4.85 14.83
N LEU A 203 9.73 -4.20 14.47
CA LEU A 203 9.74 -2.84 13.92
C LEU A 203 9.02 -2.68 12.57
N TRP A 204 8.78 -3.78 11.84
CA TRP A 204 8.00 -3.75 10.60
C TRP A 204 6.49 -3.62 10.84
N ARG A 205 6.03 -3.90 12.08
CA ARG A 205 4.62 -3.86 12.47
C ARG A 205 4.31 -2.50 13.13
N CYS A 206 3.63 -1.63 12.40
CA CYS A 206 3.14 -0.37 12.95
C CYS A 206 2.11 -0.60 14.07
N ASP A 207 2.06 0.34 15.02
CA ASP A 207 0.98 0.39 16.00
C ASP A 207 -0.22 1.14 15.41
N THR A 208 -1.42 0.68 15.76
CA THR A 208 -2.66 1.37 15.44
C THR A 208 -3.19 2.10 16.67
N LEU A 209 -3.76 3.27 16.44
CA LEU A 209 -4.37 4.10 17.47
C LEU A 209 -5.90 4.15 17.28
N GLY A 210 -6.63 3.69 18.28
CA GLY A 210 -8.09 3.55 18.23
C GLY A 210 -8.56 2.18 17.70
N PRO A 211 -9.83 2.06 17.29
CA PRO A 211 -10.81 3.14 17.11
C PRO A 211 -11.35 3.71 18.43
N PHE A 212 -11.48 5.03 18.55
CA PHE A 212 -11.95 5.68 19.80
C PHE A 212 -13.20 6.55 19.62
N SER A 213 -14.04 6.60 20.66
CA SER A 213 -15.01 7.69 20.81
C SER A 213 -14.30 8.98 21.28
N ILE A 214 -14.98 10.14 21.26
CA ILE A 214 -14.41 11.41 21.77
C ILE A 214 -13.96 11.28 23.24
N PRO A 215 -14.78 10.75 24.18
CA PRO A 215 -14.34 10.53 25.55
C PRO A 215 -13.12 9.62 25.68
N ASP A 216 -13.10 8.51 24.93
CA ASP A 216 -12.00 7.54 25.01
C ASP A 216 -10.69 8.11 24.46
N PHE A 217 -10.76 8.88 23.37
CA PHE A 217 -9.58 9.50 22.79
C PHE A 217 -9.02 10.59 23.72
N LYS A 218 -9.90 11.39 24.34
CA LYS A 218 -9.47 12.38 25.33
C LYS A 218 -8.77 11.72 26.52
N ALA A 219 -9.35 10.64 27.07
CA ALA A 219 -8.74 9.88 28.15
C ALA A 219 -7.39 9.26 27.74
N TYR A 220 -7.27 8.82 26.49
CA TYR A 220 -6.00 8.34 25.95
C TYR A 220 -4.93 9.44 25.93
N LEU A 221 -5.24 10.62 25.38
CA LEU A 221 -4.30 11.74 25.30
C LEU A 221 -3.82 12.19 26.68
N GLU A 222 -4.72 12.26 27.66
CA GLU A 222 -4.41 12.57 29.06
C GLU A 222 -3.53 11.49 29.72
N SER A 223 -3.58 10.24 29.24
CA SER A 223 -2.77 9.15 29.77
C SER A 223 -1.32 9.14 29.26
N ILE A 224 -1.03 9.83 28.15
CA ILE A 224 0.29 9.84 27.49
C ILE A 224 1.01 11.18 27.59
N SER A 225 0.30 12.24 27.99
CA SER A 225 0.84 13.59 28.09
C SER A 225 0.31 14.29 29.33
N SER A 226 1.15 15.12 29.96
CA SER A 226 0.74 16.04 31.02
C SER A 226 0.20 17.37 30.49
N VAL A 227 0.28 17.59 29.17
CA VAL A 227 -0.30 18.77 28.50
C VAL A 227 -1.82 18.58 28.44
N PRO A 228 -2.62 19.63 28.74
CA PRO A 228 -4.08 19.56 28.60
C PRO A 228 -4.50 19.08 27.21
N SER A 229 -5.43 18.13 27.17
CA SER A 229 -5.95 17.60 25.90
C SER A 229 -6.57 18.74 25.07
N PRO A 230 -6.27 18.82 23.76
CA PRO A 230 -6.84 19.84 22.89
C PRO A 230 -8.37 19.70 22.82
N GLN A 231 -9.03 20.76 22.41
CA GLN A 231 -10.44 20.67 22.06
C GLN A 231 -10.59 19.74 20.85
N LEU A 232 -11.41 18.70 21.00
CA LEU A 232 -11.73 17.76 19.93
C LEU A 232 -13.03 18.20 19.27
N ASP A 233 -13.06 18.18 17.95
CA ASP A 233 -14.27 18.45 17.17
C ASP A 233 -15.24 17.26 17.23
N ASP A 234 -16.53 17.55 17.14
CA ASP A 234 -17.61 16.57 17.00
C ASP A 234 -18.46 16.92 15.76
N PRO A 235 -18.44 16.11 14.69
CA PRO A 235 -17.71 14.84 14.54
C PRO A 235 -16.18 15.01 14.41
N PHE A 236 -15.43 13.93 14.62
CA PHE A 236 -13.98 13.93 14.38
C PHE A 236 -13.66 14.25 12.92
N MET A 237 -12.64 15.07 12.71
CA MET A 237 -12.00 15.19 11.42
C MET A 237 -11.33 13.85 11.07
N PHE A 238 -11.56 13.37 9.84
CA PHE A 238 -10.95 12.12 9.40
C PHE A 238 -9.43 12.27 9.35
N PHE A 239 -8.72 11.32 9.97
CA PHE A 239 -7.27 11.36 10.07
C PHE A 239 -6.65 10.99 8.73
N HIS A 240 -5.90 11.93 8.14
CA HIS A 240 -5.09 11.70 6.94
C HIS A 240 -3.62 11.80 7.32
N ALA A 241 -2.91 10.67 7.38
CA ALA A 241 -1.52 10.61 7.85
C ALA A 241 -0.56 11.55 7.08
N ASP A 242 -0.84 11.81 5.79
CA ASP A 242 0.00 12.63 4.91
C ASP A 242 -0.39 14.13 4.89
N LEU A 243 -1.46 14.53 5.60
CA LEU A 243 -1.92 15.93 5.65
C LEU A 243 -1.63 16.65 6.98
N ASN A 244 -1.02 15.95 7.94
CA ASN A 244 -0.73 16.46 9.29
C ASN A 244 0.73 16.88 9.47
#